data_AF-A0AAT9H144-F1
#
_entry.id   AF-A0AAT9H144-F1
#
_cell.length_a   1.000
_cell.length_b   1.000
_cell.length_c   1.000
_cell.angle_alpha   90.00
_cell.angle_beta   90.00
_cell.angle_gamma   90.00
#
_symmetry.space_group_name_H-M   'P 1'
#
loop_
_entity.id
_entity.type
_entity.pdbx_description
1 polymer ?
#
loop_
_entity_poly.entity_id
_entity_poly.type
_entity_poly.pdbx_seq_one_letter_code
_entity_poly.pdbx_strand_id
1 'polypeptide(L)' 'MDLIHVQPVVNSVIFSFLGIIILLVAYLIIEKLTPENTWKEVGEKNNVAVAIVLAAFIIGISMIISAAIHG' A
#
# COMPACT_ATOMS: atom_id res chain seq x y z
N MET A 1 1.16 38.35 -1.46
CA MET A 1 2.15 37.24 -1.54
C MET A 1 1.57 36.10 -0.70
N ASP A 2 0.42 35.59 -1.13
CA ASP A 2 -0.37 34.58 -0.41
C ASP A 2 -0.18 33.23 -1.10
N LEU A 3 1.08 32.89 -1.38
CA LEU A 3 1.46 31.83 -2.32
C LEU A 3 1.49 30.43 -1.69
N ILE A 4 1.22 30.31 -0.38
CA ILE A 4 1.12 29.03 0.30
C ILE A 4 -0.09 29.06 1.23
N HIS A 5 -1.23 28.59 0.73
CA HIS A 5 -2.23 28.00 1.61
C HIS A 5 -1.61 26.72 2.18
N VAL A 6 -1.02 26.83 3.37
CA VAL A 6 -0.35 25.73 4.08
C VAL A 6 -1.32 24.60 4.44
N GLN A 7 -2.62 24.90 4.57
CA GLN A 7 -3.64 23.91 4.92
C GLN A 7 -3.74 22.72 3.95
N PRO A 8 -3.91 22.92 2.62
CA PRO A 8 -3.95 21.80 1.68
C PRO A 8 -2.65 21.01 1.63
N VAL A 9 -1.48 21.65 1.79
CA VAL A 9 -0.19 20.95 1.80
C VAL A 9 -0.10 20.03 3.02
N VAL A 10 -0.46 20.54 4.20
CA VAL A 10 -0.47 19.76 5.45
C VAL A 10 -1.44 18.58 5.35
N ASN A 11 -2.64 18.80 4.81
CA ASN A 11 -3.63 17.74 4.62
C ASN A 11 -3.10 16.65 3.67
N SER A 12 -2.50 17.01 2.53
CA SER A 12 -1.93 16.03 1.58
C SER A 12 -0.83 15.18 2.20
N VAL A 13 0.02 15.76 3.06
CA VAL A 13 1.05 15.01 3.78
C VAL A 13 0.41 14.02 4.76
N ILE A 14 -0.59 14.44 5.52
CA ILE A 14 -1.30 13.58 6.48
C ILE A 14 -1.97 12.40 5.75
N PHE A 15 -2.70 12.66 4.67
CA PHE A 15 -3.38 11.61 3.91
C PHE A 15 -2.41 10.66 3.20
N SER A 16 -1.27 11.16 2.73
CA SER A 16 -0.20 10.30 2.17
C SER A 16 0.36 9.34 3.21
N PHE A 17 0.69 9.83 4.42
CA PHE A 17 1.13 8.98 5.51
C PHE A 17 0.06 7.98 5.95
N LEU A 18 -1.20 8.42 6.03
CA LEU A 18 -2.31 7.55 6.36
C LEU A 18 -2.46 6.42 5.33
N GLY A 19 -2.35 6.72 4.03
CA GLY A 19 -2.37 5.73 2.96
C GLY A 19 -1.25 4.70 3.08
N ILE A 20 -0.03 5.12 3.41
CA ILE A 20 1.10 4.21 3.64
C ILE A 20 0.82 3.27 4.82
N ILE A 21 0.30 3.81 5.94
CA ILE A 21 -0.04 3.00 7.11
C ILE A 21 -1.11 1.96 6.77
N ILE A 22 -2.17 2.35 6.06
CA ILE A 22 -3.23 1.44 5.65
C ILE A 22 -2.69 0.35 4.73
N LEU A 23 -1.83 0.71 3.77
CA LEU A 23 -1.20 -0.24 2.86
C LEU A 23 -0.34 -1.26 3.60
N LEU A 24 0.45 -0.83 4.60
CA LEU A 24 1.24 -1.73 5.45
C LEU A 24 0.36 -2.68 6.26
N VAL A 25 -0.72 -2.18 6.85
CA VAL A 25 -1.68 -3.02 7.61
C VAL A 25 -2.33 -4.04 6.69
N ALA A 26 -2.78 -3.64 5.50
CA ALA A 26 -3.38 -4.53 4.51
C ALA A 26 -2.39 -5.61 4.05
N TYR A 27 -1.13 -5.24 3.83
CA TYR A 27 -0.07 -6.18 3.51
C TYR A 27 0.13 -7.23 4.62
N LEU A 28 0.21 -6.81 5.88
CA LEU A 28 0.35 -7.72 7.02
C LEU A 28 -0.85 -8.67 7.16
N ILE A 29 -2.06 -8.20 6.85
CA ILE A 29 -3.26 -9.04 6.84
C ILE A 29 -3.15 -10.11 5.75
N ILE A 30 -2.73 -9.74 4.54
CA ILE A 30 -2.53 -10.69 3.44
C ILE A 30 -1.45 -11.71 3.77
N GLU A 31 -0.32 -11.27 4.33
CA GLU A 31 0.77 -12.14 4.75
C GLU A 31 0.29 -13.16 5.80
N LYS A 32 -0.55 -12.74 6.76
CA LYS A 32 -1.13 -13.64 7.75
C LYS A 32 -2.18 -14.60 7.19
N LEU A 33 -2.92 -14.17 6.17
CA LEU A 33 -3.90 -15.00 5.45
C LEU A 33 -3.23 -16.02 4.53
N THR A 34 -2.04 -15.68 4.01
CA THR A 34 -1.29 -16.54 3.11
C THR A 34 -0.59 -17.62 3.94
N PRO A 35 -0.89 -18.91 3.75
CA PRO A 35 -0.33 -19.99 4.58
C PRO A 35 1.16 -20.23 4.29
N GLU A 36 1.62 -19.87 3.09
CA GLU A 36 3.03 -19.91 2.69
C GLU A 36 3.74 -18.62 3.10
N ASN A 37 5.00 -18.74 3.49
CA ASN A 37 5.81 -17.58 3.87
C ASN A 37 6.24 -16.83 2.61
N THR A 38 5.50 -15.77 2.26
CA THR A 38 5.66 -15.02 1.00
C THR A 38 7.09 -14.56 0.78
N TRP A 39 7.75 -14.07 1.83
CA TRP A 39 9.15 -13.66 1.80
C TRP A 39 10.09 -14.78 1.40
N LYS A 40 9.83 -16.00 1.89
CA LYS A 40 10.64 -17.18 1.58
C LYS A 40 10.41 -17.65 0.15
N GLU A 41 9.15 -17.66 -0.29
CA GLU A 41 8.77 -18.01 -1.67
C GLU A 41 9.39 -17.05 -2.69
N VAL A 42 9.31 -15.75 -2.45
CA VAL A 42 9.84 -14.73 -3.37
C VAL A 42 11.37 -14.63 -3.29
N GLY A 43 11.94 -14.60 -2.08
CA GLY A 43 13.37 -14.35 -1.88
C GLY A 43 14.25 -15.59 -2.04
N GLU A 44 13.87 -16.73 -1.48
CA GLU A 44 14.69 -17.96 -1.52
C GLU A 44 14.33 -18.84 -2.73
N LYS A 45 13.03 -19.06 -2.95
CA LYS A 45 12.56 -19.96 -4.02
C LYS A 45 12.38 -19.27 -5.38
N ASN A 46 12.55 -17.95 -5.44
CA ASN A 46 12.38 -17.14 -6.65
C ASN A 46 11.03 -17.40 -7.35
N ASN A 47 9.97 -17.58 -6.55
CA ASN A 47 8.64 -17.88 -7.05
C ASN A 47 7.98 -16.61 -7.60
N VAL A 48 8.18 -16.39 -8.90
CA VAL A 48 7.65 -15.24 -9.64
C VAL A 48 6.12 -15.20 -9.62
N ALA A 49 5.44 -16.35 -9.54
CA ALA A 49 3.98 -16.37 -9.49
C ALA A 49 3.46 -15.71 -8.21
N VAL A 50 4.07 -16.01 -7.06
CA VAL A 50 3.72 -15.35 -5.78
C VAL A 50 4.04 -13.86 -5.83
N ALA A 51 5.18 -13.47 -6.42
CA ALA A 51 5.55 -12.07 -6.57
C ALA A 51 4.55 -11.27 -7.43
N ILE A 52 4.09 -11.84 -8.54
CA ILE A 52 3.07 -11.21 -9.41
C ILE A 52 1.76 -11.03 -8.66
N VAL A 53 1.30 -12.05 -7.93
CA VAL A 53 0.06 -11.97 -7.15
C VAL A 53 0.18 -10.89 -6.07
N LEU A 54 1.29 -10.86 -5.34
CA LEU A 54 1.56 -9.84 -4.33
C LEU A 54 1.55 -8.42 -4.91
N ALA A 55 2.20 -8.23 -6.07
CA ALA A 55 2.22 -6.96 -6.78
C ALA A 55 0.81 -6.53 -7.21
N ALA A 56 0.01 -7.45 -7.75
CA ALA A 56 -1.38 -7.18 -8.12
C ALA A 56 -2.23 -6.76 -6.90
N PHE A 57 -2.05 -7.41 -5.75
CA PHE A 57 -2.72 -7.02 -4.51
C PHE A 57 -2.33 -5.61 -4.05
N ILE A 58 -1.03 -5.29 -4.03
CA ILE A 58 -0.54 -3.95 -3.64
C ILE A 58 -1.11 -2.87 -4.55
N ILE A 59 -1.15 -3.11 -5.87
CA ILE A 59 -1.74 -2.19 -6.85
C ILE A 59 -3.26 -2.03 -6.58
N GLY A 60 -3.96 -3.14 -6.36
CA GLY A 60 -5.39 -3.14 -6.04
C GLY A 60 -5.73 -2.31 -4.80
N ILE A 61 -5.02 -2.54 -3.69
CA ILE A 61 -5.18 -1.79 -2.44
C ILE A 61 -4.84 -0.31 -2.64
N SER A 62 -3.77 0.01 -3.38
CA SER A 62 -3.40 1.38 -3.69
C SER A 62 -4.51 2.13 -4.45
N MET A 63 -5.18 1.46 -5.39
CA MET A 63 -6.32 2.03 -6.11
C MET A 63 -7.51 2.28 -5.19
N ILE A 64 -7.82 1.36 -4.27
CA ILE A 64 -8.90 1.54 -3.28
C ILE A 64 -8.60 2.73 -2.36
N ILE A 65 -7.36 2.85 -1.86
CA ILE A 65 -6.93 3.98 -1.02
C ILE A 65 -7.03 5.28 -1.82
N SER A 66 -6.58 5.30 -3.07
CA SER A 66 -6.69 6.48 -3.94
C SER A 66 -8.15 6.91 -4.13
N ALA A 67 -9.05 5.97 -4.41
CA ALA A 67 -10.48 6.24 -4.54
C ALA A 67 -11.11 6.73 -3.22
N ALA A 68 -10.66 6.23 -2.08
CA ALA A 68 -11.15 6.66 -0.77
C ALA A 68 -10.69 8.07 -0.36
N ILE A 69 -9.50 8.51 -0.80
CA ILE A 69 -8.96 9.85 -0.50
C ILE A 69 -9.56 10.92 -1.44
N HIS A 70 -9.88 10.56 -2.68
CA HIS A 70 -10.46 11.49 -3.67
C HIS A 70 -12.00 11.45 -3.72
N GLY A 71 -12.64 10.65 -2.85
CA GLY A 71 -14.10 10.50 -2.76
C GLY A 71 -14.78 11.55 -1.89
#